data_AF-A0A1L5KZ08-F1
#
_entry.id   AF-A0A1L5KZ08-F1
#
_cell.length_a   1.000
_cell.length_b   1.000
_cell.length_c   1.000
_cell.angle_alpha   90.00
_cell.angle_beta   90.00
_cell.angle_gamma   90.00
#
_symmetry.space_group_name_H-M   'P 1'
#
loop_
_entity.id
_entity.type
_entity.pdbx_description
1 polymer ?
#
loop_
_entity_poly.entity_id
_entity_poly.type
_entity_poly.pdbx_seq_one_letter_code
_entity_poly.pdbx_strand_id
1 'polypeptide(L)'
;AGYSLGKADVLRRAMGKKKPEVLAKEKVPFFAGMKEHGYSEEASQAVWDILVPFSGYAFNKAHSAAYGLISYWTAYLKTHYPVEFMAALLQGAATNKDKTALYLGEARRMGIQVLSPDVNESVYEYSAVGDVVRFGLGAIRNVGDKAVADIIAEREGPRGKFVNFMDFIRRVP
;
A
#
# COMPACT_ATOMS: atom_id res chain seq x y z
N ALA A 1 -29.42 -25.03 -7.02
CA ALA A 1 -28.84 -25.38 -8.33
C ALA A 1 -27.95 -26.62 -8.29
N GLY A 2 -27.36 -27.01 -7.14
CA GLY A 2 -26.63 -28.29 -7.04
C GLY A 2 -25.31 -28.37 -7.84
N TYR A 3 -24.74 -27.24 -8.26
CA TYR A 3 -23.49 -27.25 -9.01
C TYR A 3 -22.29 -27.63 -8.14
N SER A 4 -21.33 -28.33 -8.75
CA SER A 4 -19.97 -28.36 -8.21
C SER A 4 -19.32 -26.98 -8.32
N LEU A 5 -18.29 -26.71 -7.50
CA LEU A 5 -17.57 -25.43 -7.53
C LEU A 5 -16.99 -25.12 -8.92
N GLY A 6 -16.52 -26.15 -9.64
CA GLY A 6 -16.03 -26.00 -11.02
C GLY A 6 -17.13 -25.58 -12.01
N LYS A 7 -18.31 -26.21 -11.93
CA LYS A 7 -19.46 -25.83 -12.77
C LYS A 7 -19.96 -24.43 -12.43
N ALA A 8 -19.93 -24.04 -11.15
CA ALA A 8 -20.29 -22.68 -10.73
C ALA A 8 -19.33 -21.61 -11.29
N ASP A 9 -18.02 -21.87 -11.39
CA ASP A 9 -17.09 -20.92 -12.06
C ASP A 9 -17.35 -20.82 -13.56
N VAL A 10 -17.70 -21.92 -14.24
CA VAL A 10 -18.11 -21.87 -15.66
C VAL A 10 -19.34 -20.98 -15.83
N LEU A 11 -20.35 -21.13 -14.97
CA LEU A 11 -21.53 -20.27 -14.96
C LEU A 11 -21.16 -18.80 -14.73
N ARG A 12 -20.30 -18.51 -13.74
CA ARG A 12 -19.82 -17.14 -13.45
C ARG A 12 -19.14 -16.51 -14.67
N ARG A 13 -18.31 -17.27 -15.39
CA ARG A 13 -17.66 -16.79 -16.63
C ARG A 13 -18.67 -16.53 -17.75
N ALA A 14 -19.67 -17.40 -17.89
CA ALA A 14 -20.74 -17.22 -18.87
C ALA A 14 -21.55 -15.94 -18.59
N MET A 15 -21.92 -15.71 -17.33
CA MET A 15 -22.63 -14.51 -16.90
C MET A 15 -21.83 -13.24 -17.16
N GLY A 16 -20.53 -13.23 -16.84
CA GLY A 16 -19.66 -12.07 -17.11
C GLY A 16 -19.52 -11.71 -18.59
N LYS A 17 -19.60 -12.70 -19.50
CA LYS A 17 -19.56 -12.47 -20.96
C LYS A 17 -20.87 -11.94 -21.54
N LYS A 18 -21.98 -12.02 -20.79
CA LYS A 18 -23.31 -11.50 -21.15
C LYS A 18 -23.83 -11.91 -22.54
N LYS A 19 -23.46 -13.10 -23.04
CA LYS A 19 -23.97 -13.62 -24.32
C LYS A 19 -25.39 -14.19 -24.13
N PRO A 20 -26.45 -13.63 -24.73
CA PRO A 20 -27.83 -14.06 -24.48
C PRO A 20 -28.06 -15.56 -24.73
N GLU A 21 -27.55 -16.07 -25.84
CA GLU A 21 -27.59 -17.48 -26.25
C GLU A 21 -26.98 -18.42 -25.21
N VAL A 22 -25.88 -18.01 -24.57
CA VAL A 22 -25.17 -18.81 -23.57
C VAL A 22 -25.90 -18.75 -22.23
N LEU A 23 -26.37 -17.57 -21.83
CA LEU A 23 -27.15 -17.38 -20.61
C LEU A 23 -28.46 -18.17 -20.64
N ALA A 24 -29.15 -18.19 -21.77
CA ALA A 24 -30.37 -19.00 -21.94
C ALA A 24 -30.09 -20.50 -21.76
N LYS A 25 -28.98 -21.00 -22.32
CA LYS A 25 -28.54 -22.40 -22.14
C LYS A 25 -28.18 -22.74 -20.70
N GLU A 26 -27.53 -21.83 -19.99
CA GLU A 26 -27.15 -22.01 -18.58
C GLU A 26 -28.34 -21.86 -17.61
N LYS A 27 -29.39 -21.12 -17.99
CA LYS A 27 -30.60 -20.94 -17.17
C LYS A 27 -31.34 -22.26 -16.96
N VAL A 28 -31.42 -23.11 -17.98
CA VAL A 28 -32.12 -24.41 -17.92
C VAL A 28 -31.57 -25.34 -16.82
N PRO A 29 -30.26 -25.70 -16.80
CA PRO A 29 -29.71 -26.54 -15.75
C PRO A 29 -29.72 -25.85 -14.38
N PHE A 30 -29.62 -24.51 -14.32
CA PHE A 30 -29.75 -23.78 -13.05
C PHE A 30 -31.14 -23.98 -12.43
N PHE A 31 -32.21 -23.76 -13.19
CA PHE A 31 -33.60 -23.90 -12.72
C PHE A 31 -33.95 -25.36 -12.40
N ALA A 32 -33.50 -26.32 -13.22
CA ALA A 32 -33.67 -27.74 -12.92
C ALA A 32 -33.03 -28.12 -11.58
N GLY A 33 -31.79 -27.68 -11.34
CA GLY A 33 -31.10 -27.93 -10.07
C GLY A 33 -31.62 -27.08 -8.91
N MET A 34 -32.38 -26.01 -9.12
CA MET A 34 -33.11 -25.31 -8.05
C MET A 34 -34.37 -26.09 -7.67
N LYS A 35 -35.14 -26.54 -8.67
CA LYS A 35 -36.35 -27.36 -8.47
C LYS A 35 -36.05 -28.68 -7.76
N GLU A 36 -34.99 -29.39 -8.15
CA GLU A 36 -34.56 -30.63 -7.50
C GLU A 36 -34.26 -30.43 -6.00
N HIS A 37 -33.81 -29.23 -5.62
CA HIS A 37 -33.51 -28.86 -4.24
C HIS A 37 -34.70 -28.22 -3.51
N GLY A 38 -35.91 -28.31 -4.08
CA GLY A 38 -37.15 -27.86 -3.43
C GLY A 38 -37.43 -26.35 -3.51
N TYR A 39 -36.70 -25.60 -4.33
CA TYR A 39 -36.98 -24.17 -4.52
C TYR A 39 -38.08 -23.94 -5.56
N SER A 40 -38.93 -22.94 -5.31
CA SER A 40 -39.96 -22.51 -6.26
C SER A 40 -39.35 -21.84 -7.49
N GLU A 41 -40.14 -21.75 -8.56
CA GLU A 41 -39.72 -21.08 -9.79
C GLU A 41 -39.52 -19.58 -9.55
N GLU A 42 -40.38 -18.95 -8.74
CA GLU A 42 -40.30 -17.54 -8.37
C GLU A 42 -39.01 -17.24 -7.61
N ALA A 43 -38.64 -18.08 -6.64
CA ALA A 43 -37.38 -17.95 -5.91
C ALA A 43 -36.16 -18.13 -6.83
N SER A 44 -36.24 -19.09 -7.75
CA SER A 44 -35.17 -19.36 -8.74
C SER A 44 -34.98 -18.17 -9.68
N GLN A 45 -36.08 -17.58 -10.13
CA GLN A 45 -36.10 -16.39 -10.99
C GLN A 45 -35.53 -15.17 -10.26
N ALA A 46 -35.92 -14.93 -9.00
CA ALA A 46 -35.37 -13.84 -8.21
C ALA A 46 -33.84 -13.93 -8.04
N VAL A 47 -33.30 -15.13 -7.77
CA VAL A 47 -31.83 -15.32 -7.66
C VAL A 47 -31.15 -15.09 -9.01
N TRP A 48 -31.73 -15.61 -10.11
CA TRP A 48 -31.18 -15.44 -11.45
C TRP A 48 -31.09 -13.96 -11.86
N ASP A 49 -32.15 -13.19 -11.58
CA ASP A 49 -32.24 -11.76 -11.91
C ASP A 49 -31.28 -10.90 -11.09
N ILE A 50 -30.82 -11.39 -9.93
CA ILE A 50 -29.73 -10.77 -9.17
C ILE A 50 -28.36 -11.15 -9.77
N LEU A 51 -28.14 -12.44 -10.03
CA LEU A 51 -26.84 -12.96 -10.47
C LEU A 51 -26.38 -12.39 -11.81
N VAL A 52 -27.27 -12.26 -12.79
CA VAL A 52 -26.94 -11.76 -14.13
C VAL A 52 -26.37 -10.34 -14.10
N PRO A 53 -27.04 -9.31 -13.53
CA PRO A 53 -26.47 -7.98 -13.43
C PRO A 53 -25.29 -7.91 -12.46
N PHE A 54 -25.34 -8.63 -11.32
CA PHE A 54 -24.25 -8.66 -10.33
C PHE A 54 -22.93 -9.15 -10.93
N SER A 55 -22.97 -10.12 -11.84
CA SER A 55 -21.78 -10.64 -12.53
C SER A 55 -20.99 -9.58 -13.30
N GLY A 56 -21.62 -8.43 -13.63
CA GLY A 56 -20.97 -7.30 -14.29
C GLY A 56 -20.03 -6.50 -13.39
N TYR A 57 -20.15 -6.61 -12.07
CA TYR A 57 -19.33 -5.88 -11.10
C TYR A 57 -18.87 -6.74 -9.90
N ALA A 58 -19.19 -8.04 -9.92
CA ALA A 58 -18.69 -8.99 -8.94
C ALA A 58 -17.16 -9.00 -8.89
N PHE A 59 -16.60 -9.12 -7.69
CA PHE A 59 -15.16 -9.03 -7.48
C PHE A 59 -14.57 -10.33 -6.90
N ASN A 60 -13.31 -10.61 -7.23
CA ASN A 60 -12.63 -11.80 -6.74
C ASN A 60 -12.25 -11.63 -5.25
N LYS A 61 -12.90 -12.40 -4.38
CA LYS A 61 -12.67 -12.34 -2.92
C LYS A 61 -11.22 -12.63 -2.52
N ALA A 62 -10.53 -13.57 -3.18
CA ALA A 62 -9.15 -13.90 -2.83
C ALA A 62 -8.20 -12.71 -3.07
N HIS A 63 -8.39 -12.00 -4.19
CA HIS A 63 -7.63 -10.79 -4.48
C HIS A 63 -7.96 -9.67 -3.48
N SER A 64 -9.24 -9.43 -3.19
CA SER A 64 -9.66 -8.44 -2.18
C SER A 64 -9.10 -8.74 -0.80
N ALA A 65 -9.10 -10.01 -0.37
CA ALA A 65 -8.61 -10.39 0.95
C ALA A 65 -7.11 -10.14 1.09
N ALA A 66 -6.32 -10.49 0.06
CA ALA A 66 -4.87 -10.24 0.06
C ALA A 66 -4.53 -8.74 0.14
N TYR A 67 -5.19 -7.91 -0.68
CA TYR A 67 -5.00 -6.45 -0.65
C TYR A 67 -5.54 -5.81 0.63
N GLY A 68 -6.65 -6.33 1.15
CA GLY A 68 -7.22 -5.90 2.42
C GLY A 68 -6.26 -6.12 3.59
N LEU A 69 -5.53 -7.24 3.60
CA LEU A 69 -4.52 -7.53 4.63
C LEU A 69 -3.36 -6.54 4.59
N ILE A 70 -2.84 -6.22 3.40
CA ILE A 70 -1.77 -5.21 3.24
C ILE A 70 -2.26 -3.83 3.70
N SER A 71 -3.51 -3.49 3.36
CA SER A 71 -4.13 -2.23 3.79
C SER A 71 -4.29 -2.17 5.31
N TYR A 72 -4.71 -3.27 5.94
CA TYR A 72 -4.78 -3.40 7.39
C TYR A 72 -3.41 -3.23 8.05
N TRP A 73 -2.37 -3.90 7.57
CA TRP A 73 -1.00 -3.73 8.10
C TRP A 73 -0.49 -2.30 7.92
N THR A 74 -0.75 -1.69 6.78
CA THR A 74 -0.39 -0.28 6.51
C THR A 74 -1.05 0.65 7.52
N ALA A 75 -2.36 0.48 7.75
CA ALA A 75 -3.09 1.26 8.75
C ALA A 75 -2.58 0.99 10.16
N TYR A 76 -2.35 -0.27 10.52
CA TYR A 76 -1.83 -0.68 11.83
C TYR A 76 -0.49 0.01 12.14
N LEU A 77 0.46 -0.04 11.20
CA LEU A 77 1.76 0.62 11.36
C LEU A 77 1.60 2.14 11.49
N LYS A 78 0.76 2.76 10.67
CA LYS A 78 0.49 4.20 10.78
C LYS A 78 -0.16 4.59 12.11
N THR A 79 -1.00 3.74 12.68
CA THR A 79 -1.68 4.00 13.95
C THR A 79 -0.77 3.80 15.16
N HIS A 80 0.04 2.74 15.17
CA HIS A 80 0.82 2.34 16.35
C HIS A 80 2.29 2.74 16.31
N TYR A 81 2.84 3.00 15.13
CA TYR A 81 4.22 3.44 14.89
C TYR A 81 4.24 4.64 13.92
N PRO A 82 3.53 5.74 14.24
CA PRO A 82 3.27 6.82 13.30
C PRO A 82 4.54 7.53 12.83
N VAL A 83 5.54 7.70 13.70
CA VAL A 83 6.78 8.42 13.39
C VAL A 83 7.65 7.59 12.44
N GLU A 84 7.82 6.30 12.75
CA GLU A 84 8.54 5.33 11.93
C GLU A 84 7.86 5.13 10.58
N PHE A 85 6.52 5.04 10.57
CA PHE A 85 5.73 4.93 9.35
C PHE A 85 5.91 6.15 8.45
N MET A 86 5.89 7.36 9.03
CA MET A 86 6.11 8.59 8.25
C MET A 86 7.56 8.71 7.76
N ALA A 87 8.55 8.31 8.56
CA ALA A 87 9.94 8.23 8.12
C ALA A 87 10.10 7.29 6.92
N ALA A 88 9.50 6.10 6.98
CA ALA A 88 9.52 5.13 5.89
C ALA A 88 8.82 5.64 4.61
N LEU A 89 7.67 6.32 4.74
CA LEU A 89 6.99 6.94 3.60
C LEU A 89 7.83 8.04 2.95
N LEU A 90 8.45 8.91 3.75
CA LEU A 90 9.33 9.96 3.26
C LEU A 90 10.55 9.39 2.55
N GLN A 91 11.16 8.34 3.11
CA GLN A 91 12.27 7.63 2.48
C GLN A 91 11.87 7.03 1.12
N GLY A 92 10.72 6.34 1.06
CA GLY A 92 10.21 5.76 -0.18
C GLY A 92 9.86 6.80 -1.26
N ALA A 93 9.71 8.07 -0.88
CA ALA A 93 9.44 9.19 -1.79
C ALA A 93 10.62 10.16 -1.95
N ALA A 94 11.81 9.87 -1.40
CA ALA A 94 12.93 10.82 -1.30
C ALA A 94 13.33 11.47 -2.64
N THR A 95 13.16 10.75 -3.76
CA THR A 95 13.48 11.24 -5.12
C THR A 95 12.29 11.91 -5.83
N ASN A 96 11.09 11.87 -5.26
CA ASN A 96 9.87 12.44 -5.81
C ASN A 96 9.37 13.61 -4.93
N LYS A 97 9.57 14.84 -5.42
CA LYS A 97 9.23 16.06 -4.68
C LYS A 97 7.75 16.22 -4.41
N ASP A 98 6.89 15.85 -5.35
CA ASP A 98 5.44 16.01 -5.21
C ASP A 98 4.90 15.08 -4.11
N LYS A 99 5.38 13.82 -4.10
CA LYS A 99 5.04 12.86 -3.03
C LYS A 99 5.64 13.25 -1.69
N THR A 100 6.89 13.71 -1.68
CA THR A 100 7.53 14.18 -0.44
C THR A 100 6.76 15.36 0.16
N ALA A 101 6.34 16.33 -0.65
CA ALA A 101 5.51 17.46 -0.19
C ALA A 101 4.18 16.99 0.41
N LEU A 102 3.52 16.02 -0.22
CA LEU A 102 2.29 15.42 0.29
C LEU A 102 2.50 14.74 1.65
N TYR A 103 3.56 13.95 1.81
CA TYR A 103 3.86 13.27 3.07
C TYR A 103 4.32 14.23 4.17
N LEU A 104 5.06 15.30 3.84
CA LEU A 104 5.39 16.36 4.79
C LEU A 104 4.12 17.08 5.30
N GLY A 105 3.14 17.32 4.41
CA GLY A 105 1.84 17.85 4.79
C GLY A 105 1.07 16.92 5.74
N GLU A 106 1.10 15.63 5.49
CA GLU A 106 0.46 14.62 6.34
C GLU A 106 1.15 14.50 7.71
N ALA A 107 2.49 14.48 7.76
CA ALA A 107 3.24 14.47 9.02
C ALA A 107 2.85 15.68 9.89
N ARG A 108 2.77 16.87 9.28
CA ARG A 108 2.30 18.08 9.96
C ARG A 108 0.87 17.94 10.47
N ARG A 109 -0.06 17.37 9.68
CA ARG A 109 -1.45 17.13 10.10
C ARG A 109 -1.54 16.15 11.28
N MET A 110 -0.63 15.17 11.32
CA MET A 110 -0.52 14.20 12.41
C MET A 110 0.21 14.74 13.65
N GLY A 111 0.72 15.98 13.61
CA GLY A 111 1.50 16.57 14.71
C GLY A 111 2.93 16.05 14.80
N ILE A 112 3.43 15.36 13.77
CA ILE A 112 4.79 14.82 13.72
C ILE A 112 5.71 15.87 13.13
N GLN A 113 6.71 16.29 13.91
CA GLN A 113 7.71 17.23 13.45
C GLN A 113 8.72 16.51 12.54
N VAL A 114 8.98 17.10 11.37
CA VAL A 114 10.06 16.65 10.47
C VAL A 114 11.19 17.68 10.56
N LEU A 115 12.29 17.30 11.19
CA LEU A 115 13.46 18.15 11.38
C LEU A 115 14.28 18.22 10.09
N SER A 116 14.82 19.41 9.80
CA SER A 116 15.79 19.63 8.73
C SER A 116 17.01 18.71 8.87
N PRO A 117 17.74 18.45 7.76
CA PRO A 117 18.94 17.64 7.81
C PRO A 117 20.01 18.30 8.68
N ASP A 118 20.78 17.48 9.39
CA ASP A 118 21.83 17.90 10.30
C ASP A 118 23.07 17.01 10.12
N VAL A 119 24.23 17.60 9.85
CA VAL A 119 25.48 16.85 9.62
C VAL A 119 25.93 16.03 10.82
N ASN A 120 25.46 16.34 12.03
CA ASN A 120 25.79 15.63 13.26
C ASN A 120 24.75 14.58 13.67
N GLU A 121 23.51 14.68 13.18
CA GLU A 121 22.41 13.79 13.60
C GLU A 121 21.80 12.97 12.45
N SER A 122 21.67 13.54 11.26
CA SER A 122 21.03 12.87 10.13
C SER A 122 21.86 11.69 9.63
N VAL A 123 21.20 10.58 9.34
CA VAL A 123 21.78 9.44 8.61
C VAL A 123 21.43 9.54 7.12
N TYR A 124 21.74 8.50 6.34
CA TYR A 124 21.41 8.48 4.91
C TYR A 124 19.91 8.59 4.65
N GLU A 125 19.12 7.77 5.35
CA GLU A 125 17.67 7.67 5.17
C GLU A 125 16.91 8.64 6.09
N TYR A 126 15.67 8.96 5.73
CA TYR A 126 14.74 9.51 6.72
C TYR A 126 14.58 8.51 7.87
N SER A 127 14.68 9.02 9.10
CA SER A 127 14.69 8.17 10.30
C SER A 127 13.78 8.73 11.37
N ALA A 128 13.15 7.84 12.14
CA ALA A 128 12.46 8.22 13.37
C ALA A 128 13.51 8.38 14.47
N VAL A 129 13.45 9.50 15.19
CA VAL A 129 14.31 9.81 16.33
C VAL A 129 13.41 10.22 17.48
N GLY A 130 13.01 9.24 18.31
CA GLY A 130 12.00 9.47 19.34
C GLY A 130 10.64 9.82 18.71
N ASP A 131 10.14 11.01 19.00
CA ASP A 131 8.84 11.51 18.55
C ASP A 131 8.89 12.34 17.25
N VAL A 132 10.07 12.49 16.66
CA VAL A 132 10.27 13.28 15.43
C VAL A 132 10.83 12.45 14.29
N VAL A 133 10.62 12.93 13.07
CA VAL A 133 11.34 12.42 11.88
C VAL A 133 12.53 13.31 11.59
N ARG A 134 13.71 12.72 11.41
CA ARG A 134 14.91 13.41 10.93
C ARG A 134 15.04 13.22 9.43
N PHE A 135 15.26 14.32 8.71
CA PHE A 135 15.52 14.31 7.28
C PHE A 135 16.83 13.57 6.95
N GLY A 136 16.80 12.65 5.99
CA GLY A 136 17.98 11.90 5.55
C GLY A 136 18.92 12.71 4.66
N LEU A 137 20.22 12.62 4.89
CA LEU A 137 21.23 13.31 4.07
C LEU A 137 21.19 12.85 2.60
N GLY A 138 20.80 11.60 2.34
CA GLY A 138 20.67 11.06 0.98
C GLY A 138 19.52 11.70 0.17
N ALA A 139 18.58 12.37 0.84
CA ALA A 139 17.50 13.10 0.17
C ALA A 139 17.92 14.54 -0.21
N ILE A 140 19.14 14.98 0.14
CA ILE A 140 19.67 16.28 -0.27
C ILE A 140 20.15 16.18 -1.73
N ARG A 141 19.62 17.08 -2.58
CA ARG A 141 20.02 17.14 -3.98
C ARG A 141 21.53 17.40 -4.10
N ASN A 142 22.18 16.67 -5.00
CA ASN A 142 23.62 16.74 -5.28
C ASN A 142 24.52 16.21 -4.15
N VAL A 143 23.97 15.57 -3.13
CA VAL A 143 24.77 14.84 -2.13
C VAL A 143 24.69 13.35 -2.46
N GLY A 144 25.80 12.77 -2.87
CA GLY A 144 25.87 11.36 -3.26
C GLY A 144 26.09 10.43 -2.07
N ASP A 145 25.73 9.16 -2.24
CA ASP A 145 25.83 8.11 -1.20
C ASP A 145 27.21 8.04 -0.56
N LYS A 146 28.27 8.12 -1.38
CA LYS A 146 29.65 8.12 -0.89
C LYS A 146 29.93 9.31 0.04
N ALA A 147 29.50 10.52 -0.34
CA ALA A 147 29.72 11.70 0.48
C ALA A 147 28.98 11.58 1.82
N VAL A 148 27.76 11.05 1.82
CA VAL A 148 27.01 10.79 3.07
C VAL A 148 27.73 9.77 3.95
N ALA A 149 28.21 8.67 3.36
CA ALA A 149 28.94 7.63 4.07
C ALA A 149 30.23 8.20 4.70
N ASP A 150 30.98 9.01 3.96
CA ASP A 150 32.21 9.65 4.45
C ASP A 150 31.91 10.63 5.61
N ILE A 151 30.83 11.43 5.50
CA ILE A 151 30.37 12.33 6.59
C ILE A 151 30.03 11.55 7.87
N ILE A 152 29.28 10.44 7.74
CA ILE A 152 28.85 9.63 8.88
C ILE A 152 30.05 8.92 9.51
N ALA A 153 30.90 8.28 8.71
CA ALA A 153 32.10 7.59 9.19
C ALA A 153 33.04 8.56 9.92
N GLU A 154 33.21 9.77 9.39
CA GLU A 154 34.05 10.80 9.98
C GLU A 154 33.54 11.28 11.34
N ARG A 155 32.22 11.48 11.51
CA ARG A 155 31.66 11.94 12.80
C ARG A 155 31.55 10.83 13.85
N GLU A 156 31.41 9.57 13.43
CA GLU A 156 31.36 8.41 14.33
C GLU A 156 32.76 7.94 14.75
N GLY A 157 33.79 8.41 14.05
CA GLY A 157 35.19 8.17 14.39
C GLY A 157 35.66 8.92 15.64
N PRO A 158 36.97 8.81 15.98
CA PRO A 158 37.54 9.34 17.22
C PRO A 158 37.38 10.86 17.41
N ARG A 159 37.19 11.61 16.32
CA ARG A 159 37.03 13.07 16.34
C ARG A 159 35.62 13.52 16.71
N GLY A 160 34.63 12.62 16.70
CA GLY A 160 33.25 12.92 17.11
C GLY A 160 32.52 13.93 16.21
N LYS A 161 31.49 14.58 16.75
CA LYS A 161 30.65 15.57 16.03
C LYS A 161 31.45 16.76 15.49
N PHE A 162 30.98 17.35 14.40
CA PHE A 162 31.53 18.57 13.83
C PHE A 162 31.18 19.78 14.69
N VAL A 163 32.17 20.59 15.05
CA VAL A 163 31.98 21.72 15.98
C VAL A 163 31.56 23.02 15.29
N ASN A 164 31.96 23.21 14.03
CA ASN A 164 31.59 24.35 13.20
C ASN A 164 31.85 24.05 11.72
N PHE A 165 31.51 25.00 10.85
CA PHE A 165 31.66 24.87 9.41
C PHE A 165 33.12 24.65 8.96
N MET A 166 34.09 25.33 9.59
CA MET A 166 35.50 25.18 9.24
C MET A 166 36.05 23.82 9.67
N ASP A 167 35.55 23.25 10.77
CA ASP A 167 35.84 21.89 11.18
C ASP A 167 35.31 20.86 10.17
N PHE A 168 34.06 21.03 9.73
CA PHE A 168 33.44 20.17 8.72
C PHE A 168 34.26 20.14 7.41
N ILE A 169 34.61 21.31 6.85
CA ILE A 169 35.39 21.40 5.60
C ILE A 169 36.77 20.74 5.71
N ARG A 170 37.42 20.81 6.87
CA ARG A 170 38.76 20.21 7.05
C ARG A 170 38.72 18.70 7.22
N ARG A 171 37.57 18.16 7.61
CA ARG A 171 37.41 16.75 7.99
C ARG A 171 36.77 15.92 6.89
N VAL A 172 35.88 16.51 6.11
CA VAL A 172 35.16 15.86 5.02
C VAL A 172 35.80 16.23 3.68
N PRO A 173 36.12 15.25 2.81
CA PRO A 173 36.84 15.47 1.55
C PRO A 173 36.04 16.19 0.46
#